data_AF-A0A1J5Q0V8-F1
#
_entry.id   AF-A0A1J5Q0V8-F1
#
_cell.length_a   1.000
_cell.length_b   1.000
_cell.length_c   1.000
_cell.angle_alpha   90.00
_cell.angle_beta   90.00
_cell.angle_gamma   90.00
#
_symmetry.space_group_name_H-M   'P 1'
#
loop_
_entity.id
_entity.type
_entity.pdbx_description
1 polymer ?
#
loop_
_entity_poly.entity_id
_entity_poly.type
_entity_poly.pdbx_seq_one_letter_code
_entity_poly.pdbx_strand_id
1 'polypeptide(L)'
;MENNLGEIWSLFHFLMPGFLGSQKRFAELFRKPIEKQGDPEAMQQLRARVTPFMLRRTKALVADELPPKIETIMRVELSGKQADLYETIRLGMEKTVREALDAKGLAKSQITILDALLKLRQVCCDPHLVKLAAAKKVTASAKLEQLMEMLPEMLSEGRRILLFSQFTTMLSLIEDELVKRKINWVKLTGQSQKRDALIEQFTSGAVPLFLISLKAGGTGLNLPQADTVIHYDPWWNPAVENQATDRAHRIGQTKSVWVVKLVAQGTIEERILALQERKAALAESMYSGSVGRKQPLFSESDLQELLKPLSK
;
A
#
# COMPACT_ATOMS: atom_id res chain seq x y z
N MET A 1 -5.62 6.39 11.42
CA MET A 1 -6.77 7.30 11.19
C MET A 1 -6.78 7.60 9.72
N GLU A 2 -7.87 7.30 9.04
CA GLU A 2 -8.04 7.78 7.67
C GLU A 2 -8.33 9.28 7.78
N ASN A 3 -7.78 10.08 6.88
CA ASN A 3 -7.63 11.53 7.02
C ASN A 3 -8.96 12.29 6.87
N ASN A 4 -9.96 12.08 7.73
CA ASN A 4 -11.20 12.85 7.69
C ASN A 4 -11.73 13.26 9.07
N LEU A 5 -12.30 14.47 9.16
CA LEU A 5 -12.84 15.02 10.41
C LEU A 5 -14.12 14.31 10.87
N GLY A 6 -14.79 13.58 9.97
CA GLY A 6 -15.95 12.77 10.30
C GLY A 6 -15.61 11.60 11.23
N GLU A 7 -14.47 10.94 10.99
CA GLU A 7 -13.93 9.89 11.85
C GLU A 7 -13.54 10.42 13.22
N ILE A 8 -12.95 11.63 13.28
CA ILE A 8 -12.68 12.28 14.56
C ILE A 8 -13.98 12.47 15.34
N TRP A 9 -15.04 12.99 14.70
CA TRP A 9 -16.33 13.12 15.37
C TRP A 9 -16.88 11.76 15.83
N SER A 10 -16.84 10.74 14.98
CA SER A 10 -17.34 9.40 15.33
C SER A 10 -16.57 8.78 16.51
N LEU A 11 -15.24 8.90 16.52
CA LEU A 11 -14.39 8.39 17.61
C LEU A 11 -14.68 9.10 18.92
N PHE A 12 -14.81 10.43 18.90
CA PHE A 12 -15.13 11.21 20.11
C PHE A 12 -16.59 11.06 20.53
N HIS A 13 -17.52 10.85 19.60
CA HIS A 13 -18.91 10.55 19.93
C HIS A 13 -19.03 9.19 20.63
N PHE A 14 -18.22 8.21 20.22
CA PHE A 14 -18.11 6.92 20.90
C PHE A 14 -17.45 7.05 22.28
N LEU A 15 -16.29 7.74 22.37
CA LEU A 15 -15.52 7.87 23.61
C LEU A 15 -16.22 8.76 24.65
N MET A 16 -16.80 9.88 24.21
CA MET A 16 -17.45 10.90 25.04
C MET A 16 -18.68 11.48 24.31
N PRO A 17 -19.82 10.77 24.36
CA PRO A 17 -21.06 11.22 23.72
C PRO A 17 -21.42 12.67 24.08
N GLY A 18 -21.67 13.49 23.08
CA GLY A 18 -22.03 14.91 23.25
C GLY A 18 -20.86 15.90 23.35
N PHE A 19 -19.61 15.44 23.55
CA PHE A 19 -18.44 16.31 23.69
C PHE A 19 -18.22 17.26 22.49
N LEU A 20 -18.38 16.73 21.27
CA LEU A 20 -18.30 17.51 20.03
C LEU A 20 -19.68 17.93 19.48
N GLY A 21 -20.73 17.79 20.29
CA GLY A 21 -22.12 18.03 19.90
C GLY A 21 -22.65 17.01 18.88
N SER A 22 -23.80 17.31 18.31
CA SER A 22 -24.42 16.49 17.27
C SER A 22 -23.59 16.52 15.97
N GLN A 23 -23.71 15.47 15.15
CA GLN A 23 -23.01 15.37 13.87
C GLN A 23 -23.27 16.59 12.97
N LYS A 24 -24.52 17.08 12.96
CA LYS A 24 -24.92 18.27 12.19
C LYS A 24 -24.19 19.52 12.68
N ARG A 25 -24.19 19.74 14.00
CA ARG A 25 -23.52 20.90 14.63
C ARG A 25 -22.01 20.84 14.44
N PHE A 26 -21.40 19.67 14.60
CA PHE A 26 -19.98 19.47 14.29
C PHE A 26 -19.67 19.76 12.82
N ALA A 27 -20.56 19.34 11.91
CA ALA A 27 -20.37 19.58 10.49
C ALA A 27 -20.43 21.07 10.13
N GLU A 28 -21.28 21.83 10.81
CA GLU A 28 -21.43 23.28 10.62
C GLU A 28 -20.29 24.09 11.25
N LEU A 29 -19.87 23.74 12.47
CA LEU A 29 -18.86 24.49 13.23
C LEU A 29 -17.41 24.16 12.85
N PHE A 30 -17.13 22.91 12.47
CA PHE A 30 -15.76 22.46 12.23
C PHE A 30 -15.61 21.89 10.83
N ARG A 31 -16.42 20.91 10.43
CA ARG A 31 -16.16 20.18 9.18
C ARG A 31 -16.27 21.06 7.93
N LYS A 32 -17.33 21.85 7.79
CA LYS A 32 -17.51 22.74 6.62
C LYS A 32 -16.48 23.89 6.63
N PRO A 33 -16.27 24.63 7.74
CA PRO A 33 -15.24 25.67 7.78
C PRO A 33 -13.83 25.14 7.47
N ILE A 34 -13.46 23.99 8.04
CA ILE A 34 -12.13 23.41 7.83
C ILE A 34 -12.01 22.78 6.43
N GLU A 35 -12.88 21.83 6.06
CA GLU A 35 -12.70 21.05 4.81
C GLU A 35 -13.03 21.86 3.53
N LYS A 36 -13.93 22.85 3.59
CA LYS A 36 -14.37 23.61 2.41
C LYS A 36 -13.78 25.02 2.34
N GLN A 37 -13.66 25.70 3.49
CA GLN A 37 -13.28 27.11 3.53
C GLN A 37 -11.82 27.29 3.94
N GLY A 38 -11.16 26.24 4.44
CA GLY A 38 -9.76 26.30 4.88
C GLY A 38 -9.55 27.15 6.12
N ASP A 39 -10.57 27.25 6.98
CA ASP A 39 -10.56 28.10 8.17
C ASP A 39 -9.53 27.61 9.20
N PRO A 40 -8.43 28.36 9.43
CA PRO A 40 -7.38 27.96 10.36
C PRO A 40 -7.82 28.08 11.82
N GLU A 41 -8.74 28.99 12.15
CA GLU A 41 -9.22 29.23 13.50
C GLU A 41 -10.12 28.09 13.95
N ALA A 42 -11.05 27.65 13.10
CA ALA A 42 -11.89 26.49 13.36
C ALA A 42 -11.04 25.21 13.59
N MET A 43 -9.95 25.05 12.81
CA MET A 43 -9.01 23.93 12.98
C MET A 43 -8.26 24.01 14.31
N GLN A 44 -7.79 25.20 14.70
CA GLN A 44 -7.10 25.40 15.98
C GLN A 44 -8.03 25.13 17.17
N GLN A 45 -9.28 25.61 17.10
CA GLN A 45 -10.29 25.36 18.13
C GLN A 45 -10.60 23.86 18.26
N LEU A 46 -10.77 23.16 17.14
CA LEU A 46 -10.99 21.70 17.17
C LEU A 46 -9.77 21.00 17.77
N ARG A 47 -8.56 21.34 17.33
CA ARG A 47 -7.30 20.76 17.82
C ARG A 47 -7.14 20.95 19.31
N ALA A 48 -7.40 22.14 19.84
CA ALA A 48 -7.32 22.43 21.28
C ALA A 48 -8.29 21.58 22.10
N ARG A 49 -9.48 21.26 21.56
CA ARG A 49 -10.47 20.41 22.24
C ARG A 49 -10.08 18.93 22.25
N VAL A 50 -9.51 18.41 21.16
CA VAL A 50 -9.23 16.97 21.02
C VAL A 50 -7.86 16.56 21.54
N THR A 51 -6.86 17.44 21.45
CA THR A 51 -5.46 17.13 21.81
C THR A 51 -5.28 16.63 23.25
N PRO A 52 -5.96 17.17 24.28
CA PRO A 52 -5.83 16.68 25.66
C PRO A 52 -6.20 15.21 25.84
N PHE A 53 -7.03 14.65 24.95
CA PHE A 53 -7.47 13.26 24.98
C PHE A 53 -6.69 12.37 24.00
N MET A 54 -5.71 12.95 23.28
CA MET A 54 -4.93 12.25 22.27
C MET A 54 -3.48 12.14 22.71
N LEU A 55 -3.04 10.91 22.94
CA LEU A 55 -1.62 10.62 23.12
C LEU A 55 -1.06 10.03 21.83
N ARG A 56 -0.17 10.77 21.16
CA ARG A 56 0.57 10.29 19.99
C ARG A 56 2.05 10.17 20.34
N ARG A 57 2.59 8.95 20.26
CA ARG A 57 4.03 8.67 20.40
C ARG A 57 4.56 8.16 19.06
N THR A 58 5.74 8.61 18.65
CA THR A 58 6.47 8.03 17.51
C THR A 58 7.40 6.94 18.03
N LYS A 59 7.74 5.93 17.21
CA LYS A 59 8.66 4.86 17.61
C LYS A 59 10.02 5.40 18.08
N ALA A 60 10.49 6.48 17.44
CA ALA A 60 11.71 7.20 17.81
C ALA A 60 11.67 7.85 19.22
N LEU A 61 10.49 7.99 19.85
CA LEU A 61 10.34 8.54 21.20
C LEU A 61 10.22 7.47 22.29
N VAL A 62 10.08 6.18 21.92
CA VAL A 62 9.72 5.11 22.88
C VAL A 62 10.58 3.86 22.77
N ALA A 63 11.45 3.76 21.77
CA ALA A 63 12.20 2.54 21.50
C ALA A 63 13.57 2.85 20.91
N ASP A 64 14.45 3.44 21.72
CA ASP A 64 15.86 3.70 21.38
C ASP A 64 16.65 2.41 21.09
N GLU A 65 16.12 1.25 21.49
CA GLU A 65 16.73 -0.08 21.33
C GLU A 65 16.33 -0.79 20.03
N LEU A 66 15.46 -0.20 19.19
CA LEU A 66 15.08 -0.85 17.93
C LEU A 66 16.23 -0.74 16.91
N PRO A 67 16.63 -1.87 16.29
CA PRO A 67 17.67 -1.85 15.26
C PRO A 67 17.21 -1.06 14.04
N PRO A 68 18.15 -0.58 13.20
CA PRO A 68 17.81 0.28 12.07
C PRO A 68 16.94 -0.45 11.06
N LYS A 69 16.08 0.33 10.39
CA LYS A 69 15.28 -0.12 9.26
C LYS A 69 15.84 0.51 7.98
N ILE A 70 16.21 -0.32 7.01
CA ILE A 70 16.75 0.12 5.71
C ILE A 70 15.69 -0.16 4.66
N GLU A 71 15.27 0.86 3.92
CA GLU A 71 14.27 0.74 2.87
C GLU A 71 14.88 0.99 1.50
N THR A 72 14.72 0.04 0.59
CA THR A 72 15.27 0.07 -0.76
C THR A 72 14.15 -0.14 -1.77
N ILE A 73 14.06 0.78 -2.73
CA ILE A 73 13.21 0.61 -3.91
C ILE A 73 14.03 -0.13 -4.97
N MET A 74 13.59 -1.33 -5.31
CA MET A 74 14.16 -2.12 -6.39
C MET A 74 13.30 -1.95 -7.64
N ARG A 75 13.89 -1.28 -8.64
CA ARG A 75 13.26 -1.04 -9.94
C ARG A 75 13.46 -2.25 -10.83
N VAL A 76 12.38 -2.69 -11.46
CA VAL A 76 12.34 -3.83 -12.37
C VAL A 76 11.83 -3.35 -13.72
N GLU A 77 12.62 -3.56 -14.78
CA GLU A 77 12.22 -3.16 -16.12
C GLU A 77 11.24 -4.16 -16.72
N LEU A 78 10.12 -3.68 -17.29
CA LEU A 78 9.24 -4.53 -18.09
C LEU A 78 9.81 -4.62 -19.51
N SER A 79 10.01 -5.84 -20.00
CA SER A 79 10.56 -6.06 -21.35
C SER A 79 9.71 -7.04 -22.17
N GLY A 80 9.95 -7.04 -23.49
CA GLY A 80 9.31 -7.94 -24.45
C GLY A 80 7.78 -7.93 -24.39
N LYS A 81 7.18 -9.13 -24.41
CA LYS A 81 5.73 -9.31 -24.49
C LYS A 81 4.96 -8.74 -23.29
N GLN A 82 5.59 -8.63 -22.12
CA GLN A 82 4.94 -8.04 -20.94
C GLN A 82 4.82 -6.51 -21.09
N ALA A 83 5.87 -5.86 -21.61
CA ALA A 83 5.84 -4.42 -21.92
C ALA A 83 4.79 -4.12 -23.02
N ASP A 84 4.75 -4.93 -24.09
CA ASP A 84 3.76 -4.78 -25.15
C ASP A 84 2.32 -4.92 -24.64
N LEU A 85 2.08 -5.90 -23.77
CA LEU A 85 0.79 -6.10 -23.12
C LEU A 85 0.42 -4.91 -22.23
N TYR A 86 1.38 -4.40 -21.45
CA TYR A 86 1.18 -3.24 -20.59
C TYR A 86 0.74 -2.01 -21.41
N GLU A 87 1.47 -1.68 -22.48
CA GLU A 87 1.13 -0.54 -23.34
C GLU A 87 -0.20 -0.74 -24.07
N THR A 88 -0.50 -1.96 -24.51
CA THR A 88 -1.79 -2.29 -25.14
C THR A 88 -2.96 -2.00 -24.18
N ILE A 89 -2.84 -2.45 -22.93
CA ILE A 89 -3.87 -2.20 -21.90
C ILE A 89 -3.95 -0.71 -21.58
N ARG A 90 -2.80 -0.04 -21.42
CA ARG A 90 -2.72 1.39 -21.12
C ARG A 90 -3.41 2.24 -22.18
N LEU A 91 -3.14 1.99 -23.46
CA LEU A 91 -3.77 2.70 -24.58
C LEU A 91 -5.29 2.50 -24.58
N GLY A 92 -5.76 1.27 -24.41
CA GLY A 92 -7.19 0.97 -24.32
C GLY A 92 -7.85 1.71 -23.14
N MET A 93 -7.17 1.75 -22.01
CA MET A 93 -7.65 2.40 -20.79
C MET A 93 -7.63 3.91 -20.85
N GLU A 94 -6.60 4.52 -21.41
CA GLU A 94 -6.53 5.96 -21.59
C GLU A 94 -7.75 6.45 -22.39
N LYS A 95 -8.09 5.73 -23.46
CA LYS A 95 -9.30 6.00 -24.25
C LYS A 95 -10.57 5.87 -23.42
N THR A 96 -10.76 4.74 -22.73
CA THR A 96 -11.96 4.50 -21.90
C THR A 96 -12.10 5.52 -20.76
N VAL A 97 -11.00 5.88 -20.11
CA VAL A 97 -11.00 6.87 -19.03
C VAL A 97 -11.36 8.25 -19.58
N ARG A 98 -10.78 8.66 -20.71
CA ARG A 98 -11.10 9.95 -21.36
C ARG A 98 -12.58 10.03 -21.74
N GLU A 99 -13.10 9.02 -22.43
CA GLU A 99 -14.52 8.96 -22.81
C GLU A 99 -15.46 9.01 -21.58
N ALA A 100 -15.09 8.32 -20.50
CA ALA A 100 -15.87 8.34 -19.27
C ALA A 100 -15.83 9.71 -18.57
N LEU A 101 -14.68 10.39 -18.57
CA LEU A 101 -14.54 11.74 -18.02
C LEU A 101 -15.38 12.74 -18.82
N ASP A 102 -15.29 12.72 -20.14
CA ASP A 102 -16.01 13.63 -21.03
C ASP A 102 -17.53 13.45 -20.92
N ALA A 103 -18.01 12.20 -20.81
CA ALA A 103 -19.45 11.92 -20.78
C ALA A 103 -20.11 12.13 -19.41
N LYS A 104 -19.41 11.83 -18.30
CA LYS A 104 -20.04 11.72 -16.97
C LYS A 104 -19.35 12.55 -15.87
N GLY A 105 -18.18 13.09 -16.15
CA GLY A 105 -17.32 13.77 -15.18
C GLY A 105 -16.66 12.81 -14.17
N LEU A 106 -15.60 13.30 -13.51
CA LEU A 106 -14.75 12.51 -12.61
C LEU A 106 -15.51 11.74 -11.52
N ALA A 107 -16.50 12.37 -10.87
CA ALA A 107 -17.22 11.77 -9.75
C ALA A 107 -18.02 10.51 -10.14
N LYS A 108 -18.55 10.47 -11.36
CA LYS A 108 -19.37 9.34 -11.86
C LYS A 108 -18.54 8.28 -12.58
N SER A 109 -17.28 8.55 -12.88
CA SER A 109 -16.38 7.67 -13.63
C SER A 109 -15.36 6.94 -12.76
N GLN A 110 -15.44 7.10 -11.43
CA GLN A 110 -14.49 6.51 -10.47
C GLN A 110 -14.36 4.99 -10.62
N ILE A 111 -15.46 4.25 -10.80
CA ILE A 111 -15.40 2.77 -10.91
C ILE A 111 -14.60 2.37 -12.15
N THR A 112 -14.86 3.00 -13.29
CA THR A 112 -14.13 2.77 -14.55
C THR A 112 -12.64 3.08 -14.42
N ILE A 113 -12.31 4.18 -13.75
CA ILE A 113 -10.93 4.57 -13.48
C ILE A 113 -10.23 3.57 -12.56
N LEU A 114 -10.89 3.12 -11.49
CA LEU A 114 -10.31 2.16 -10.55
C LEU A 114 -10.10 0.79 -11.21
N ASP A 115 -11.03 0.33 -12.06
CA ASP A 115 -10.84 -0.88 -12.86
C ASP A 115 -9.67 -0.71 -13.85
N ALA A 116 -9.52 0.48 -14.42
CA ALA A 116 -8.40 0.79 -15.30
C ALA A 116 -7.04 0.62 -14.57
N LEU A 117 -6.89 1.37 -13.48
CA LEU A 117 -5.68 1.34 -12.67
C LEU A 117 -5.40 -0.05 -12.08
N LEU A 118 -6.44 -0.82 -11.75
CA LEU A 118 -6.32 -2.19 -11.26
C LEU A 118 -5.63 -3.10 -12.28
N LYS A 119 -6.07 -3.11 -13.55
CA LYS A 119 -5.48 -4.03 -14.55
C LYS A 119 -4.05 -3.64 -14.90
N LEU A 120 -3.71 -2.34 -14.93
CA LEU A 120 -2.33 -1.90 -15.13
C LEU A 120 -1.42 -2.43 -14.01
N ARG A 121 -1.85 -2.29 -12.75
CA ARG A 121 -1.10 -2.84 -11.60
C ARG A 121 -0.99 -4.36 -11.65
N GLN A 122 -2.04 -5.05 -12.10
CA GLN A 122 -2.00 -6.50 -12.30
C GLN A 122 -0.95 -6.90 -13.35
N VAL A 123 -0.86 -6.24 -14.51
CA VAL A 123 0.19 -6.55 -15.51
C VAL A 123 1.59 -6.31 -14.98
N CYS A 124 1.81 -5.24 -14.19
CA CYS A 124 3.10 -4.99 -13.56
C CYS A 124 3.51 -6.15 -12.64
N CYS A 125 2.56 -6.70 -11.89
CA CYS A 125 2.80 -7.81 -10.98
C CYS A 125 3.08 -9.12 -11.73
N ASP A 126 2.13 -9.53 -12.59
CA ASP A 126 2.24 -10.70 -13.47
C ASP A 126 1.10 -10.67 -14.52
N PRO A 127 1.38 -10.92 -15.82
CA PRO A 127 0.35 -10.96 -16.87
C PRO A 127 -0.84 -11.88 -16.56
N HIS A 128 -0.64 -13.01 -15.89
CA HIS A 128 -1.69 -13.99 -15.59
C HIS A 128 -2.75 -13.46 -14.63
N LEU A 129 -2.46 -12.36 -13.90
CA LEU A 129 -3.45 -11.71 -13.05
C LEU A 129 -4.55 -11.01 -13.84
N VAL A 130 -4.27 -10.67 -15.11
CA VAL A 130 -5.21 -9.98 -15.97
C VAL A 130 -6.10 -10.97 -16.71
N LYS A 131 -7.41 -10.80 -16.56
CA LYS A 131 -8.44 -11.63 -17.22
C LYS A 131 -8.63 -11.25 -18.70
N LEU A 132 -7.56 -11.24 -19.48
CA LEU A 132 -7.58 -10.98 -20.93
C LEU A 132 -6.99 -12.16 -21.70
N ALA A 133 -7.57 -12.48 -22.86
CA ALA A 133 -7.08 -13.57 -23.70
C ALA A 133 -5.65 -13.35 -24.19
N ALA A 134 -5.26 -12.09 -24.46
CA ALA A 134 -3.90 -11.72 -24.82
C ALA A 134 -2.90 -12.01 -23.68
N ALA A 135 -3.30 -11.79 -22.43
CA ALA A 135 -2.45 -11.97 -21.26
C ALA A 135 -2.06 -13.45 -21.04
N LYS A 136 -2.96 -14.39 -21.37
CA LYS A 136 -2.69 -15.84 -21.29
C LYS A 136 -1.53 -16.33 -22.18
N LYS A 137 -1.13 -15.53 -23.17
CA LYS A 137 -0.04 -15.86 -24.11
C LYS A 137 1.31 -15.29 -23.67
N VAL A 138 1.32 -14.48 -22.61
CA VAL A 138 2.52 -13.84 -22.07
C VAL A 138 2.99 -14.65 -20.88
N THR A 139 4.11 -15.35 -21.03
CA THR A 139 4.69 -16.18 -19.98
C THR A 139 5.76 -15.44 -19.16
N ALA A 140 6.32 -14.36 -19.71
CA ALA A 140 7.34 -13.56 -19.04
C ALA A 140 6.72 -12.74 -17.90
N SER A 141 7.42 -12.65 -16.78
CA SER A 141 6.99 -11.90 -15.60
C SER A 141 8.19 -11.32 -14.88
N ALA A 142 8.57 -10.10 -15.25
CA ALA A 142 9.83 -9.48 -14.86
C ALA A 142 10.02 -9.41 -13.33
N LYS A 143 8.98 -9.04 -12.58
CA LYS A 143 9.05 -8.96 -11.11
C LYS A 143 9.13 -10.35 -10.46
N LEU A 144 8.47 -11.34 -11.03
CA LEU A 144 8.51 -12.70 -10.52
C LEU A 144 9.88 -13.32 -10.79
N GLU A 145 10.43 -13.10 -11.98
CA GLU A 145 11.80 -13.48 -12.33
C GLU A 145 12.81 -12.85 -11.38
N GLN A 146 12.75 -11.52 -11.19
CA GLN A 146 13.62 -10.80 -10.26
C GLN A 146 13.49 -11.33 -8.81
N LEU A 147 12.27 -11.56 -8.34
CA LEU A 147 12.03 -12.13 -7.02
C LEU A 147 12.68 -13.52 -6.90
N MET A 148 12.54 -14.35 -7.92
CA MET A 148 13.06 -15.73 -7.93
C MET A 148 14.58 -15.80 -8.07
N GLU A 149 15.24 -14.73 -8.52
CA GLU A 149 16.69 -14.59 -8.49
C GLU A 149 17.20 -14.22 -7.09
N MET A 150 16.55 -13.25 -6.44
CA MET A 150 16.97 -12.75 -5.13
C MET A 150 16.66 -13.70 -3.98
N LEU A 151 15.51 -14.37 -4.05
CA LEU A 151 14.98 -15.13 -2.92
C LEU A 151 15.93 -16.26 -2.49
N PRO A 152 16.49 -17.11 -3.39
CA PRO A 152 17.45 -18.14 -3.00
C PRO A 152 18.71 -17.58 -2.33
N GLU A 153 19.25 -16.46 -2.82
CA GLU A 153 20.42 -15.80 -2.24
C GLU A 153 20.14 -15.35 -0.80
N MET A 154 19.06 -14.59 -0.60
CA MET A 154 18.64 -14.14 0.74
C MET A 154 18.41 -15.31 1.70
N LEU A 155 17.79 -16.40 1.22
CA LEU A 155 17.55 -17.58 2.03
C LEU A 155 18.84 -18.33 2.37
N SER A 156 19.81 -18.37 1.46
CA SER A 156 21.13 -18.99 1.70
C SER A 156 21.96 -18.23 2.74
N GLU A 157 21.75 -16.91 2.85
CA GLU A 157 22.30 -16.07 3.92
C GLU A 157 21.58 -16.28 5.27
N GLY A 158 20.56 -17.14 5.32
CA GLY A 158 19.78 -17.42 6.52
C GLY A 158 18.78 -16.31 6.87
N ARG A 159 18.42 -15.43 5.91
CA ARG A 159 17.42 -14.38 6.13
C ARG A 159 16.03 -14.98 6.32
N ARG A 160 15.24 -14.29 7.14
CA ARG A 160 13.85 -14.63 7.42
C ARG A 160 12.92 -13.60 6.80
N ILE A 161 12.10 -14.05 5.85
CA ILE A 161 11.47 -13.14 4.88
C ILE A 161 9.96 -13.11 5.06
N LEU A 162 9.39 -11.92 5.18
CA LEU A 162 7.96 -11.67 4.97
C LEU A 162 7.75 -11.12 3.57
N LEU A 163 6.95 -11.78 2.76
CA LEU A 163 6.61 -11.32 1.41
C LEU A 163 5.13 -10.93 1.36
N PHE A 164 4.89 -9.65 1.10
CA PHE A 164 3.56 -9.07 1.00
C PHE A 164 3.14 -8.87 -0.45
N SER A 165 1.89 -9.21 -0.75
CA SER A 165 1.21 -8.81 -1.98
C SER A 165 -0.24 -8.45 -1.68
N GLN A 166 -0.81 -7.52 -2.43
CA GLN A 166 -2.24 -7.25 -2.33
C GLN A 166 -3.09 -8.30 -3.06
N PHE A 167 -2.51 -9.00 -4.04
CA PHE A 167 -3.21 -9.94 -4.89
C PHE A 167 -2.97 -11.36 -4.38
N THR A 168 -4.00 -11.98 -3.80
CA THR A 168 -3.88 -13.38 -3.35
C THR A 168 -3.56 -14.34 -4.49
N THR A 169 -4.01 -14.02 -5.71
CA THR A 169 -3.65 -14.73 -6.94
C THR A 169 -2.17 -14.59 -7.28
N MET A 170 -1.53 -13.46 -6.96
CA MET A 170 -0.08 -13.31 -7.13
C MET A 170 0.68 -14.18 -6.14
N LEU A 171 0.20 -14.25 -4.88
CA LEU A 171 0.77 -15.19 -3.91
C LEU A 171 0.70 -16.62 -4.42
N SER A 172 -0.41 -17.03 -5.06
CA SER A 172 -0.52 -18.37 -5.67
C SER A 172 0.49 -18.60 -6.81
N LEU A 173 0.72 -17.62 -7.68
CA LEU A 173 1.76 -17.74 -8.72
C LEU A 173 3.16 -17.85 -8.12
N ILE A 174 3.43 -17.11 -7.04
CA ILE A 174 4.69 -17.23 -6.30
C ILE A 174 4.82 -18.64 -5.71
N GLU A 175 3.76 -19.19 -5.10
CA GLU A 175 3.77 -20.57 -4.56
C GLU A 175 4.16 -21.60 -5.63
N ASP A 176 3.62 -21.49 -6.83
CA ASP A 176 3.96 -22.40 -7.94
C ASP A 176 5.46 -22.36 -8.26
N GLU A 177 6.08 -21.18 -8.22
CA GLU A 177 7.53 -21.02 -8.42
C GLU A 177 8.37 -21.50 -7.22
N LEU A 178 7.85 -21.36 -6.00
CA LEU A 178 8.49 -21.88 -4.78
C LEU A 178 8.51 -23.41 -4.77
N VAL A 179 7.44 -24.08 -5.21
CA VAL A 179 7.37 -25.55 -5.38
C VAL A 179 8.49 -26.02 -6.31
N LYS A 180 8.63 -25.39 -7.48
CA LYS A 180 9.67 -25.75 -8.47
C LYS A 180 11.08 -25.64 -7.90
N ARG A 181 11.31 -24.64 -7.04
CA ARG A 181 12.60 -24.36 -6.39
C ARG A 181 12.81 -25.09 -5.07
N LYS A 182 11.82 -25.85 -4.59
CA LYS A 182 11.85 -26.57 -3.31
C LYS A 182 12.15 -25.65 -2.11
N ILE A 183 11.65 -24.42 -2.17
CA ILE A 183 11.71 -23.48 -1.05
C ILE A 183 10.54 -23.80 -0.12
N ASN A 184 10.74 -23.81 1.19
CA ASN A 184 9.65 -23.99 2.16
C ASN A 184 9.04 -22.62 2.52
N TRP A 185 7.71 -22.55 2.61
CA TRP A 185 7.00 -21.34 2.99
C TRP A 185 5.74 -21.65 3.80
N VAL A 186 5.20 -20.63 4.44
CA VAL A 186 3.79 -20.60 4.89
C VAL A 186 3.06 -19.43 4.25
N LYS A 187 1.74 -19.53 4.11
CA LYS A 187 0.89 -18.49 3.51
C LYS A 187 -0.26 -18.09 4.41
N LEU A 188 -0.42 -16.79 4.65
CA LEU A 188 -1.53 -16.20 5.39
C LEU A 188 -2.35 -15.27 4.49
N THR A 189 -3.60 -15.63 4.28
CA THR A 189 -4.60 -14.81 3.59
C THR A 189 -5.83 -14.61 4.49
N GLY A 190 -6.78 -13.79 4.05
CA GLY A 190 -8.03 -13.59 4.78
C GLY A 190 -8.90 -14.85 4.88
N GLN A 191 -8.62 -15.88 4.08
CA GLN A 191 -9.33 -17.16 4.09
C GLN A 191 -8.59 -18.25 4.89
N SER A 192 -7.37 -17.97 5.37
CA SER A 192 -6.56 -18.94 6.09
C SER A 192 -7.20 -19.30 7.43
N GLN A 193 -7.40 -20.60 7.63
CA GLN A 193 -7.78 -21.18 8.92
C GLN A 193 -6.54 -21.47 9.77
N LYS A 194 -6.70 -21.65 11.09
CA LYS A 194 -5.61 -21.99 12.03
C LYS A 194 -4.39 -21.06 11.92
N ARG A 195 -4.66 -19.75 11.98
CA ARG A 195 -3.66 -18.69 11.79
C ARG A 195 -2.45 -18.85 12.72
N ASP A 196 -2.69 -19.24 13.97
CA ASP A 196 -1.63 -19.39 14.98
C ASP A 196 -0.62 -20.49 14.60
N ALA A 197 -1.08 -21.60 14.03
CA ALA A 197 -0.19 -22.68 13.59
C ALA A 197 0.72 -22.25 12.42
N LEU A 198 0.22 -21.39 11.52
CA LEU A 198 1.03 -20.83 10.43
C LEU A 198 2.08 -19.86 10.97
N ILE A 199 1.69 -19.04 11.95
CA ILE A 199 2.60 -18.12 12.64
C ILE A 199 3.66 -18.91 13.41
N GLU A 200 3.30 -20.01 14.07
CA GLU A 200 4.21 -20.88 14.80
C GLU A 200 5.25 -21.53 13.89
N GLN A 201 4.84 -22.05 12.73
CA GLN A 201 5.77 -22.61 11.74
C GLN A 201 6.83 -21.60 11.29
N PHE A 202 6.43 -20.34 11.10
CA PHE A 202 7.40 -19.28 10.85
C PHE A 202 8.19 -18.98 12.14
N THR A 203 7.57 -18.52 13.21
CA THR A 203 8.30 -18.05 14.41
C THR A 203 9.26 -19.09 15.02
N SER A 204 8.96 -20.40 14.93
CA SER A 204 9.85 -21.50 15.36
C SER A 204 11.09 -21.72 14.47
N GLY A 205 11.07 -21.20 13.23
CA GLY A 205 12.14 -21.39 12.25
C GLY A 205 11.95 -22.58 11.32
N ALA A 206 10.81 -23.30 11.40
CA ALA A 206 10.53 -24.45 10.53
C ALA A 206 10.49 -24.05 9.03
N VAL A 207 10.07 -22.82 8.73
CA VAL A 207 10.13 -22.27 7.36
C VAL A 207 10.76 -20.87 7.33
N PRO A 208 11.53 -20.54 6.28
CA PRO A 208 12.22 -19.26 6.21
C PRO A 208 11.40 -18.14 5.54
N LEU A 209 10.31 -18.47 4.83
CA LEU A 209 9.48 -17.53 4.07
C LEU A 209 8.01 -17.53 4.53
N PHE A 210 7.44 -16.34 4.71
CA PHE A 210 6.03 -16.13 5.01
C PHE A 210 5.38 -15.26 3.94
N LEU A 211 4.50 -15.84 3.12
CA LEU A 211 3.65 -15.13 2.18
C LEU A 211 2.42 -14.55 2.92
N ILE A 212 2.18 -13.24 2.82
CA ILE A 212 1.09 -12.60 3.54
C ILE A 212 0.31 -11.68 2.60
N SER A 213 -1.01 -11.85 2.53
CA SER A 213 -1.82 -10.85 1.81
C SER A 213 -1.90 -9.57 2.63
N LEU A 214 -1.75 -8.40 1.98
CA LEU A 214 -1.77 -7.10 2.67
C LEU A 214 -3.02 -6.91 3.55
N LYS A 215 -4.18 -7.42 3.12
CA LYS A 215 -5.42 -7.40 3.90
C LYS A 215 -5.37 -8.28 5.16
N ALA A 216 -4.72 -9.44 5.09
CA ALA A 216 -4.55 -10.32 6.25
C ALA A 216 -3.49 -9.78 7.23
N GLY A 217 -2.49 -9.07 6.72
CA GLY A 217 -1.43 -8.41 7.50
C GLY A 217 -1.92 -7.27 8.41
N GLY A 218 -3.10 -6.70 8.15
CA GLY A 218 -3.70 -5.64 8.99
C GLY A 218 -4.12 -6.09 10.40
N THR A 219 -4.16 -7.40 10.65
CA THR A 219 -4.62 -7.97 11.94
C THR A 219 -3.44 -8.30 12.85
N GLY A 220 -2.95 -7.33 13.63
CA GLY A 220 -2.26 -7.61 14.90
C GLY A 220 -0.97 -8.47 14.92
N LEU A 221 -0.44 -8.96 13.79
CA LEU A 221 0.68 -9.91 13.79
C LEU A 221 1.95 -9.32 14.45
N ASN A 222 2.68 -10.17 15.17
CA ASN A 222 3.99 -9.87 15.78
C ASN A 222 5.01 -10.88 15.26
N LEU A 223 5.87 -10.47 14.33
CA LEU A 223 6.81 -11.35 13.62
C LEU A 223 8.26 -10.80 13.67
N PRO A 224 8.81 -10.51 14.86
CA PRO A 224 10.15 -9.93 14.99
C PRO A 224 11.26 -10.88 14.52
N GLN A 225 10.96 -12.15 14.27
CA GLN A 225 11.91 -13.11 13.72
C GLN A 225 12.26 -12.82 12.26
N ALA A 226 11.45 -12.03 11.55
CA ALA A 226 11.76 -11.61 10.19
C ALA A 226 12.72 -10.43 10.18
N ASP A 227 13.85 -10.58 9.50
CA ASP A 227 14.82 -9.50 9.26
C ASP A 227 14.66 -8.85 7.88
N THR A 228 13.85 -9.45 7.01
CA THR A 228 13.64 -8.97 5.64
C THR A 228 12.15 -8.92 5.32
N VAL A 229 11.70 -7.81 4.75
CA VAL A 229 10.33 -7.57 4.30
C VAL A 229 10.36 -7.21 2.82
N ILE A 230 9.65 -7.97 2.00
CA ILE A 230 9.49 -7.71 0.57
C ILE A 230 8.05 -7.29 0.31
N HIS A 231 7.86 -6.07 -0.18
CA HIS A 231 6.59 -5.64 -0.78
C HIS A 231 6.65 -5.92 -2.27
N TYR A 232 5.93 -6.96 -2.70
CA TYR A 232 5.90 -7.35 -4.10
C TYR A 232 5.21 -6.30 -4.96
N ASP A 233 4.21 -5.61 -4.44
CA ASP A 233 3.47 -4.59 -5.18
C ASP A 233 3.16 -3.37 -4.31
N PRO A 234 3.42 -2.14 -4.81
CA PRO A 234 3.16 -0.93 -4.05
C PRO A 234 1.66 -0.69 -3.92
N TRP A 235 1.24 -0.30 -2.72
CA TRP A 235 -0.11 -0.01 -2.31
C TRP A 235 -0.37 1.50 -2.28
N TRP A 236 -1.58 1.93 -2.66
CA TRP A 236 -1.95 3.34 -2.74
C TRP A 236 -1.83 4.14 -1.43
N ASN A 237 -1.95 3.46 -0.29
CA ASN A 237 -1.86 4.07 1.04
C ASN A 237 -0.58 3.63 1.77
N PRO A 238 0.46 4.49 1.84
CA PRO A 238 1.72 4.16 2.53
C PRO A 238 1.55 3.68 3.97
N ALA A 239 0.47 4.10 4.66
CA ALA A 239 0.23 3.66 6.03
C ALA A 239 -0.03 2.16 6.15
N VAL A 240 -0.62 1.53 5.12
CA VAL A 240 -0.88 0.08 5.11
C VAL A 240 0.42 -0.70 4.93
N GLU A 241 1.31 -0.24 4.04
CA GLU A 241 2.63 -0.84 3.88
C GLU A 241 3.49 -0.66 5.12
N ASN A 242 3.53 0.55 5.68
CA ASN A 242 4.25 0.83 6.92
C ASN A 242 3.76 -0.07 8.05
N GLN A 243 2.44 -0.27 8.16
CA GLN A 243 1.86 -1.18 9.14
C GLN A 243 2.27 -2.65 8.90
N ALA A 244 2.42 -3.08 7.65
CA ALA A 244 2.88 -4.41 7.29
C ALA A 244 4.38 -4.60 7.59
N THR A 245 5.21 -3.60 7.27
CA THR A 245 6.64 -3.55 7.63
C THR A 245 6.86 -3.53 9.14
N ASP A 246 6.03 -2.79 9.87
CA ASP A 246 6.07 -2.66 11.33
C ASP A 246 5.76 -3.98 12.07
N ARG A 247 5.39 -5.05 11.34
CA ARG A 247 5.23 -6.42 11.90
C ARG A 247 6.57 -7.09 12.17
N ALA A 248 7.57 -6.80 11.34
CA ALA A 248 8.95 -7.24 11.52
C ALA A 248 9.76 -6.23 12.35
N HIS A 249 9.53 -4.93 12.14
CA HIS A 249 10.19 -3.85 12.90
C HIS A 249 9.42 -3.54 14.18
N ARG A 250 9.49 -4.46 15.15
CA ARG A 250 8.75 -4.40 16.41
C ARG A 250 9.63 -4.77 17.60
N ILE A 251 9.20 -4.42 18.81
CA ILE A 251 9.86 -4.80 20.06
C ILE A 251 10.09 -6.31 20.08
N GLY A 252 11.33 -6.72 20.37
CA GLY A 252 11.80 -8.11 20.24
C GLY A 252 12.62 -8.37 18.97
N GLN A 253 12.69 -7.42 18.04
CA GLN A 253 13.61 -7.45 16.91
C GLN A 253 15.03 -7.10 17.38
N THR A 254 15.99 -7.96 17.05
CA THR A 254 17.41 -7.77 17.39
C THR A 254 18.30 -7.52 16.16
N LYS A 255 17.77 -7.74 14.95
CA LYS A 255 18.48 -7.54 13.68
C LYS A 255 17.96 -6.31 12.94
N SER A 256 18.84 -5.67 12.17
CA SER A 256 18.44 -4.64 11.21
C SER A 256 17.38 -5.18 10.24
N VAL A 257 16.30 -4.44 10.04
CA VAL A 257 15.20 -4.85 9.17
C VAL A 257 15.39 -4.26 7.77
N TRP A 258 15.53 -5.13 6.77
CA TRP A 258 15.63 -4.77 5.36
C TRP A 258 14.25 -4.77 4.73
N VAL A 259 13.87 -3.66 4.10
CA VAL A 259 12.58 -3.50 3.43
C VAL A 259 12.85 -3.29 1.95
N VAL A 260 12.45 -4.25 1.12
CA VAL A 260 12.58 -4.18 -0.33
C VAL A 260 11.22 -3.94 -0.94
N LYS A 261 11.10 -2.89 -1.76
CA LYS A 261 9.90 -2.60 -2.55
C LYS A 261 10.18 -2.91 -4.01
N LEU A 262 9.54 -3.92 -4.57
CA LEU A 262 9.64 -4.22 -6.00
C LEU A 262 8.70 -3.28 -6.77
N VAL A 263 9.25 -2.55 -7.74
CA VAL A 263 8.54 -1.53 -8.50
C VAL A 263 8.85 -1.68 -9.98
N ALA A 264 7.82 -1.85 -10.81
CA ALA A 264 8.00 -1.86 -12.25
C ALA A 264 8.34 -0.44 -12.76
N GLN A 265 9.53 -0.28 -13.34
CA GLN A 265 10.08 1.00 -13.79
C GLN A 265 9.27 1.59 -14.95
N GLY A 266 9.07 2.91 -14.94
CA GLY A 266 8.34 3.63 -16.00
C GLY A 266 6.83 3.34 -16.03
N THR A 267 6.33 2.49 -15.14
CA THR A 267 4.92 2.06 -15.10
C THR A 267 4.07 2.88 -14.15
N ILE A 268 2.80 2.49 -14.03
CA ILE A 268 1.87 2.97 -13.02
C ILE A 268 2.44 2.84 -11.60
N GLU A 269 3.21 1.79 -11.29
CA GLU A 269 3.72 1.56 -9.94
C GLU A 269 4.70 2.65 -9.49
N GLU A 270 5.67 3.01 -10.34
CA GLU A 270 6.63 4.08 -10.05
C GLU A 270 5.93 5.44 -9.89
N ARG A 271 4.89 5.68 -10.69
CA ARG A 271 4.11 6.93 -10.61
C ARG A 271 3.23 7.02 -9.37
N ILE A 272 2.72 5.88 -8.90
CA ILE A 272 2.02 5.82 -7.61
C ILE A 272 2.95 6.24 -6.49
N LEU A 273 4.19 5.74 -6.48
CA LEU A 273 5.18 6.12 -5.46
C LEU A 273 5.50 7.62 -5.55
N ALA A 274 5.77 8.14 -6.75
CA ALA A 274 6.02 9.57 -6.93
C ALA A 274 4.83 10.44 -6.47
N LEU A 275 3.59 10.00 -6.74
CA LEU A 275 2.39 10.69 -6.29
C LEU A 275 2.25 10.66 -4.76
N GLN A 276 2.60 9.54 -4.12
CA GLN A 276 2.60 9.41 -2.66
C GLN A 276 3.63 10.33 -2.01
N GLU A 277 4.85 10.38 -2.54
CA GLU A 277 5.91 11.27 -2.05
C GLU A 277 5.47 12.73 -2.18
N ARG A 278 4.92 13.13 -3.33
CA ARG A 278 4.38 14.48 -3.52
C ARG A 278 3.27 14.80 -2.52
N LYS A 279 2.33 13.87 -2.29
CA LYS A 279 1.23 14.06 -1.33
C LYS A 279 1.74 14.10 0.11
N ALA A 280 2.75 13.30 0.46
CA ALA A 280 3.38 13.31 1.77
C ALA A 280 4.11 14.63 2.04
N ALA A 281 4.92 15.11 1.09
CA ALA A 281 5.61 16.39 1.17
C ALA A 281 4.64 17.57 1.31
N LEU A 282 3.52 17.54 0.56
CA LEU A 282 2.44 18.52 0.70
C LEU A 282 1.74 18.44 2.07
N ALA A 283 1.52 17.24 2.60
CA ALA A 283 0.92 17.07 3.91
C ALA A 283 1.85 17.62 5.01
N GLU A 284 3.15 17.34 4.92
CA GLU A 284 4.16 17.83 5.85
C GLU A 284 4.29 19.36 5.81
N SER A 285 4.28 19.97 4.63
CA SER A 285 4.27 21.43 4.48
C SER A 285 2.96 22.08 4.94
N MET A 286 1.83 21.37 4.91
CA MET A 286 0.57 21.85 5.48
C MET A 286 0.52 21.77 7.01
N TYR A 287 1.37 20.96 7.66
CA TYR A 287 1.50 20.98 9.12
C TYR A 287 2.18 22.26 9.64
N SER A 288 2.80 23.08 8.77
CA SER A 288 3.19 24.47 9.06
C SER A 288 2.17 25.53 8.56
N GLY A 289 1.05 25.12 7.96
CA GLY A 289 -0.05 26.03 7.57
C GLY A 289 -1.23 25.34 6.86
N SER A 290 -2.39 25.34 7.53
CA SER A 290 -3.76 25.03 7.04
C SER A 290 -4.07 23.62 6.53
N VAL A 291 -5.20 23.07 7.00
CA VAL A 291 -5.62 21.67 6.81
C VAL A 291 -6.63 21.52 5.66
N GLY A 292 -6.30 20.62 4.73
CA GLY A 292 -7.16 19.50 4.32
C GLY A 292 -8.46 19.79 3.57
N ARG A 293 -8.37 20.04 2.25
CA ARG A 293 -9.48 19.71 1.34
C ARG A 293 -9.69 18.19 1.32
N LYS A 294 -10.94 17.73 1.29
CA LYS A 294 -11.29 16.42 0.72
C LYS A 294 -10.94 16.43 -0.77
N GLN A 295 -9.68 16.16 -1.08
CA GLN A 295 -9.30 15.90 -2.45
C GLN A 295 -9.83 14.52 -2.83
N PRO A 296 -10.42 14.37 -4.02
CA PRO A 296 -10.66 13.03 -4.57
C PRO A 296 -9.35 12.23 -4.54
N LEU A 297 -9.44 10.89 -4.49
CA LEU A 297 -8.25 10.01 -4.48
C LEU A 297 -7.24 10.41 -5.58
N PHE A 298 -7.77 10.85 -6.73
CA PHE A 298 -7.02 11.39 -7.86
C PHE A 298 -7.73 12.65 -8.39
N SER A 299 -6.97 13.68 -8.76
CA SER A 299 -7.44 14.73 -9.65
C SER A 299 -7.36 14.28 -11.12
N GLU A 300 -7.96 15.04 -12.05
CA GLU A 300 -7.79 14.77 -13.48
C GLU A 300 -6.32 14.86 -13.92
N SER A 301 -5.54 15.77 -13.34
CA SER A 301 -4.10 15.85 -13.59
C SER A 301 -3.35 14.63 -13.06
N ASP A 302 -3.75 14.11 -11.90
CA ASP A 302 -3.17 12.87 -11.36
C ASP A 302 -3.42 11.70 -12.31
N LEU A 303 -4.62 11.61 -12.90
CA LEU A 303 -4.98 10.56 -13.85
C LEU A 303 -4.18 10.64 -15.16
N GLN A 304 -3.96 11.85 -15.67
CA GLN A 304 -3.12 12.06 -16.85
C GLN A 304 -1.68 11.61 -16.58
N GLU A 305 -1.14 11.92 -15.40
CA GLU A 305 0.20 11.47 -15.01
C GLU A 305 0.27 9.94 -14.92
N LEU A 306 -0.66 9.33 -14.20
CA LEU A 306 -0.72 7.88 -13.99
C LEU A 306 -0.81 7.09 -15.30
N LEU A 307 -1.42 7.66 -16.34
CA LEU A 307 -1.68 7.00 -17.62
C LEU A 307 -0.68 7.31 -18.75
N LYS A 308 0.43 8.03 -18.51
CA LYS A 308 1.49 8.26 -19.52
C LYS A 308 2.09 6.95 -20.10
N PRO A 309 2.66 6.96 -21.31
CA PRO A 309 3.41 5.80 -21.85
C PRO A 309 4.59 5.40 -20.96
N LEU A 310 5.08 4.16 -21.07
CA LEU A 310 6.33 3.72 -20.46
C LEU A 310 7.44 4.74 -20.76
N SER A 311 8.16 5.13 -19.71
CA SER A 311 9.37 5.94 -19.86
C SER A 311 10.43 5.12 -20.58
N LYS A 312 11.06 5.70 -21.61
CA LYS A 312 12.24 5.13 -22.26
C LYS A 312 13.46 5.24 -21.37
#